data_AF-A0A958NXF8-F1
#
_entry.id   AF-A0A958NXF8-F1
#
_cell.length_a   1.000
_cell.length_b   1.000
_cell.length_c   1.000
_cell.angle_alpha   90.00
_cell.angle_beta   90.00
_cell.angle_gamma   90.00
#
_symmetry.space_group_name_H-M   'P 1'
#
loop_
_entity.id
_entity.type
_entity.pdbx_description
1 polymer ?
#
loop_
_entity_poly.entity_id
_entity_poly.type
_entity_poly.pdbx_seq_one_letter_code
_entity_poly.pdbx_strand_id
1 'polypeptide(L)'
;MRIRHLQGIMGYLESYNASHQNRVNRALHSVGIPAIVVSLPLFFFHFWWGVGLFVGGWILQFLGHYFEGNPPSFFSNPFYLVVGPYWWLRKMFSRNKN
;
A
#
# COMPACT_ATOMS: atom_id res chain seq x y z
N MET A 1 -7.15 19.23 -25.03
CA MET A 1 -8.52 18.98 -24.52
C MET A 1 -8.40 18.08 -23.28
N ARG A 2 -8.63 18.59 -22.07
CA ARG A 2 -8.43 17.85 -20.81
C ARG A 2 -9.73 17.13 -20.45
N ILE A 3 -9.88 15.90 -20.92
CA ILE A 3 -10.92 15.00 -20.42
C ILE A 3 -10.60 14.79 -18.94
N ARG A 4 -11.47 15.24 -18.05
CA ARG A 4 -11.46 14.82 -16.64
C ARG A 4 -11.80 13.33 -16.66
N HIS A 5 -10.77 12.50 -16.81
CA HIS A 5 -10.90 11.06 -16.75
C HIS A 5 -11.44 10.74 -15.36
N LEU A 6 -12.63 10.16 -15.28
CA LEU A 6 -13.04 9.45 -14.08
C LEU A 6 -11.93 8.43 -13.82
N GLN A 7 -11.07 8.68 -12.84
CA GLN A 7 -9.98 7.78 -12.54
C GLN A 7 -10.60 6.54 -11.91
N GLY A 8 -10.80 5.48 -12.71
CA GLY A 8 -11.13 4.16 -12.19
C GLY A 8 -9.95 3.59 -11.39
N ILE A 9 -10.16 2.43 -10.76
CA ILE A 9 -9.13 1.74 -9.96
C ILE A 9 -7.79 1.59 -10.70
N MET A 10 -7.81 1.44 -12.03
CA MET A 10 -6.61 1.33 -12.86
C MET A 10 -5.81 2.63 -12.94
N GLY A 11 -6.48 3.79 -13.04
CA GLY A 11 -5.79 5.09 -13.07
C GLY A 11 -5.15 5.43 -11.72
N TYR A 12 -5.81 5.07 -10.63
CA TYR A 12 -5.22 5.18 -9.29
C TYR A 12 -4.03 4.23 -9.12
N LEU A 13 -4.12 3.00 -9.62
CA LEU A 13 -3.02 2.05 -9.56
C LEU A 13 -1.81 2.48 -10.38
N GLU A 14 -2.03 3.06 -11.57
CA GLU A 14 -0.98 3.66 -12.38
C GLU A 14 -0.28 4.80 -11.64
N SER A 15 -1.06 5.71 -11.04
CA SER A 15 -0.55 6.82 -10.22
C SER A 15 0.21 6.32 -8.98
N TYR A 16 -0.26 5.25 -8.35
CA TYR A 16 0.42 4.58 -7.25
C TYR A 16 1.78 4.00 -7.70
N ASN A 17 1.80 3.27 -8.82
CA ASN A 17 3.05 2.71 -9.36
C ASN A 17 4.05 3.81 -9.76
N ALA A 18 3.56 4.91 -10.34
CA ALA A 18 4.40 6.03 -10.75
C ALA A 18 5.08 6.73 -9.56
N SER A 19 4.45 6.70 -8.38
CA SER A 19 4.98 7.28 -7.14
C SER A 19 5.77 6.28 -6.26
N HIS A 20 5.83 4.99 -6.63
CA HIS A 20 6.53 3.96 -5.86
C HIS A 20 7.52 3.21 -6.77
N GLN A 21 8.59 3.89 -7.17
CA GLN A 21 9.57 3.40 -8.14
C GLN A 21 10.77 2.70 -7.48
N ASN A 22 11.13 3.09 -6.26
CA ASN A 22 12.25 2.52 -5.53
C ASN A 22 11.96 1.06 -5.14
N ARG A 23 12.96 0.19 -5.29
CA ARG A 23 12.86 -1.22 -4.92
C ARG A 23 12.66 -1.42 -3.41
N VAL A 24 13.32 -0.60 -2.59
CA VAL A 24 13.20 -0.62 -1.12
C VAL A 24 11.80 -0.21 -0.71
N ASN A 25 11.26 0.88 -1.27
CA ASN A 25 9.88 1.30 -1.02
C ASN A 25 8.90 0.16 -1.33
N ARG A 26 8.94 -0.37 -2.55
CA ARG A 26 8.04 -1.45 -2.96
C ARG A 26 8.20 -2.71 -2.10
N ALA A 27 9.42 -3.03 -1.64
CA ALA A 27 9.67 -4.18 -0.77
C ALA A 27 9.03 -3.96 0.61
N LEU A 28 9.29 -2.81 1.23
CA LEU A 28 8.72 -2.44 2.52
C LEU A 28 7.19 -2.39 2.46
N HIS A 29 6.62 -1.82 1.40
CA HIS A 29 5.16 -1.83 1.17
C HIS A 29 4.61 -3.25 0.98
N SER A 30 5.36 -4.15 0.34
CA SER A 30 4.91 -5.54 0.15
C SER A 30 4.79 -6.33 1.44
N VAL A 31 5.50 -5.91 2.48
CA VAL A 31 5.44 -6.50 3.83
C VAL A 31 4.46 -5.71 4.70
N GLY A 32 4.52 -4.37 4.66
CA GLY A 32 3.70 -3.48 5.47
C GLY A 32 2.21 -3.56 5.13
N ILE A 33 1.84 -3.60 3.85
CA ILE A 33 0.44 -3.67 3.43
C ILE A 33 -0.28 -4.91 4.00
N PRO A 34 0.19 -6.15 3.80
CA PRO A 34 -0.47 -7.31 4.38
C PRO A 34 -0.40 -7.31 5.91
N ALA A 35 0.67 -6.81 6.53
CA ALA A 35 0.75 -6.68 7.99
C ALA A 35 -0.39 -5.79 8.53
N ILE A 36 -0.65 -4.64 7.90
CA ILE A 36 -1.78 -3.79 8.27
C ILE A 36 -3.11 -4.50 8.02
N VAL A 37 -3.31 -5.09 6.83
CA VAL A 37 -4.59 -5.75 6.49
C VAL A 37 -4.91 -6.89 7.46
N VAL A 38 -3.92 -7.72 7.81
CA VAL A 38 -4.06 -8.82 8.78
C VAL A 38 -4.20 -8.32 10.22
N SER A 39 -3.60 -7.17 10.55
CA SER A 39 -3.74 -6.59 11.88
C SER A 39 -5.18 -6.20 12.23
N LEU A 40 -6.00 -5.84 11.25
CA LEU A 40 -7.39 -5.39 11.47
C LEU A 40 -8.27 -6.48 12.11
N PRO A 41 -8.37 -7.72 11.57
CA PRO A 41 -9.07 -8.79 12.27
C PRO A 41 -8.33 -9.22 13.56
N LEU A 42 -6.99 -9.25 13.56
CA LEU A 42 -6.23 -9.63 14.76
C LEU A 42 -6.44 -8.69 15.94
N PHE A 43 -6.73 -7.42 15.72
CA PHE A 43 -7.01 -6.47 16.79
C PHE A 43 -8.16 -6.94 17.71
N PHE A 44 -9.14 -7.68 17.16
CA PHE A 44 -10.29 -8.19 17.92
C PHE A 44 -10.01 -9.49 18.66
N PHE A 45 -9.13 -10.35 18.14
CA PHE A 45 -8.85 -11.68 18.72
C PHE A 45 -7.56 -11.72 19.54
N HIS A 46 -6.59 -10.88 19.18
CA HIS A 46 -5.25 -10.80 19.77
C HIS A 46 -4.76 -9.35 19.78
N PHE A 47 -5.37 -8.53 20.65
CA PHE A 47 -5.18 -7.07 20.70
C PHE A 47 -3.72 -6.60 20.56
N TRP A 48 -2.81 -7.08 21.41
CA TRP A 48 -1.41 -6.63 21.40
C TRP A 48 -0.67 -7.00 20.11
N TRP A 49 -0.97 -8.17 19.53
CA TRP A 49 -0.42 -8.57 18.23
C TRP A 49 -1.01 -7.71 17.09
N GLY A 50 -2.31 -7.41 17.15
CA GLY A 50 -2.95 -6.48 16.23
C GLY A 50 -2.31 -5.10 16.26
N VAL A 51 -2.13 -4.52 17.45
CA VAL A 51 -1.46 -3.22 17.63
C VAL A 51 -0.03 -3.26 17.10
N GLY A 52 0.75 -4.28 17.45
CA GLY A 52 2.14 -4.42 17.01
C GLY A 52 2.28 -4.50 15.48
N LEU A 53 1.44 -5.30 14.83
CA LEU A 53 1.43 -5.43 13.37
C LEU A 53 0.91 -4.16 12.67
N PHE A 54 -0.08 -3.49 13.24
CA PHE A 54 -0.60 -2.24 12.68
C PHE A 54 0.46 -1.15 12.71
N VAL A 55 1.07 -0.90 13.87
CA VAL A 55 2.12 0.12 14.04
C VAL A 55 3.36 -0.25 13.23
N GLY A 56 3.83 -1.50 13.31
CA GLY A 56 4.98 -1.97 12.54
C GLY A 56 4.75 -1.88 11.03
N GLY A 57 3.56 -2.26 10.55
CA GLY A 57 3.19 -2.15 9.15
C GLY A 57 3.17 -0.71 8.63
N TRP A 58 2.75 0.25 9.45
CA TRP A 58 2.85 1.67 9.13
C TRP A 58 4.29 2.17 9.11
N ILE A 59 5.11 1.81 10.10
CA ILE A 59 6.54 2.17 10.14
C ILE A 59 7.25 1.73 8.86
N LEU A 60 7.04 0.48 8.43
CA LEU A 60 7.62 -0.04 7.19
C LEU A 60 7.21 0.80 5.96
N GLN A 61 5.94 1.18 5.85
CA GLN A 61 5.47 2.02 4.73
C GLN A 61 6.07 3.43 4.77
N PHE A 62 6.11 4.08 5.93
CA PHE A 62 6.74 5.39 6.05
C PHE A 62 8.24 5.35 5.76
N LEU A 63 8.94 4.31 6.21
CA LEU A 63 10.35 4.09 5.84
C LEU A 63 10.51 3.91 4.32
N GLY A 64 9.58 3.20 3.67
CA GLY A 64 9.55 3.11 2.21
C GLY A 64 9.50 4.48 1.53
N HIS A 65 8.60 5.34 1.98
CA HIS A 65 8.49 6.72 1.48
C HIS A 65 9.68 7.60 1.82
N TYR A 66 10.31 7.39 2.98
CA TYR A 66 11.56 8.05 3.34
C TYR A 66 12.67 7.75 2.30
N PHE A 67 12.80 6.50 1.85
CA PHE A 67 13.76 6.12 0.80
C PHE A 67 13.35 6.54 -0.62
N GLU A 68 12.04 6.68 -0.89
CA GLU A 68 11.54 7.19 -2.18
C GLU A 68 11.72 8.72 -2.28
N GLY A 69 11.73 9.43 -1.15
CA GLY A 69 11.86 10.89 -1.10
C GLY A 69 10.55 11.63 -1.42
N ASN A 70 9.41 10.94 -1.36
CA ASN A 70 8.09 11.54 -1.61
C ASN A 70 7.12 11.25 -0.45
N PRO A 71 6.09 12.09 -0.27
CA PRO A 71 5.08 11.84 0.75
C PRO A 71 4.18 10.66 0.33
N PRO A 72 3.62 9.92 1.30
CA PRO A 72 2.61 8.90 1.05
C PRO A 72 1.40 9.43 0.26
N SER A 73 1.00 8.70 -0.78
CA SER A 73 -0.06 9.13 -1.71
C SER A 73 -1.42 9.33 -1.05
N PHE A 74 -1.69 8.65 0.07
CA PHE A 74 -2.96 8.79 0.78
C PHE A 74 -3.15 10.17 1.43
N PHE A 75 -2.08 10.95 1.62
CA PHE A 75 -2.20 12.35 2.04
C PHE A 75 -2.86 13.22 0.97
N SER A 76 -2.70 12.88 -0.30
CA SER A 76 -3.36 13.58 -1.40
C SER A 76 -4.79 13.10 -1.60
N ASN A 77 -5.03 11.80 -1.42
CA ASN A 77 -6.36 11.20 -1.54
C ASN A 77 -6.46 9.90 -0.69
N PRO A 78 -7.33 9.83 0.33
CA PRO A 78 -7.49 8.65 1.17
C PRO A 78 -7.82 7.35 0.42
N PHE A 79 -8.36 7.43 -0.80
CA PHE A 79 -8.64 6.25 -1.62
C PHE A 79 -7.38 5.40 -1.90
N TYR A 80 -6.17 5.99 -1.86
CA TYR A 80 -4.93 5.23 -1.98
C TYR A 80 -4.72 4.16 -0.88
N LEU A 81 -5.41 4.27 0.26
CA LEU A 81 -5.45 3.23 1.29
C LEU A 81 -6.10 1.92 0.79
N VAL A 82 -6.99 2.00 -0.20
CA VAL A 82 -7.61 0.83 -0.86
C VAL A 82 -6.75 0.36 -2.04
N VAL A 83 -6.10 1.30 -2.73
CA VAL A 83 -5.24 1.01 -3.89
C VAL A 83 -4.00 0.21 -3.46
N GLY A 84 -3.42 0.47 -2.29
CA GLY A 84 -2.28 -0.30 -1.76
C GLY A 84 -2.58 -1.80 -1.61
N PRO A 85 -3.62 -2.20 -0.86
CA PRO A 85 -4.08 -3.59 -0.80
C PRO A 85 -4.39 -4.19 -2.18
N TYR A 86 -5.02 -3.43 -3.08
CA TYR A 86 -5.28 -3.88 -4.44
C TYR A 86 -4.00 -4.15 -5.25
N TRP A 87 -3.00 -3.26 -5.14
CA TRP A 87 -1.67 -3.44 -5.72
C TRP A 87 -1.00 -4.72 -5.20
N TRP A 88 -1.05 -4.95 -3.88
CA TRP A 88 -0.47 -6.13 -3.25
C TRP A 88 -1.16 -7.42 -3.70
N LEU A 89 -2.49 -7.45 -3.74
CA LEU A 89 -3.27 -8.58 -4.26
C LEU A 89 -2.90 -8.88 -5.71
N ARG A 90 -2.87 -7.88 -6.59
CA ARG A 90 -2.46 -8.06 -7.99
C ARG A 90 -1.05 -8.63 -8.09
N LYS A 91 -0.10 -8.16 -7.27
CA LYS A 91 1.27 -8.66 -7.23
C LYS A 91 1.32 -10.15 -6.85
N MET A 92 0.50 -10.59 -5.90
CA MET A 92 0.45 -12.00 -5.48
C MET A 92 -0.13 -12.90 -6.58
N PHE A 93 -1.25 -12.52 -7.19
CA PHE A 93 -1.89 -13.34 -8.21
C PHE A 93 -1.21 -13.27 -9.58
N SER A 94 -0.49 -12.20 -9.88
CA SER A 94 0.26 -12.06 -11.14
C SER A 94 1.58 -12.83 -11.13
N ARG A 95 2.10 -13.20 -9.94
CA ARG A 95 3.27 -14.08 -9.78
C ARG A 95 2.97 -15.55 -10.08
N ASN A 96 1.71 -15.94 -10.08
CA ASN A 96 1.24 -17.33 -10.25
C ASN A 96 0.97 -17.71 -11.72
N LYS A 97 1.44 -16.92 -12.68
CA LYS A 97 1.26 -17.14 -14.13
C LYS A 97 2.51 -17.73 -14.82
N ASN A 98 3.36 -18.43 -14.07
CA ASN A 98 4.51 -19.16 -14.61
C ASN A 98 4.33 -20.66 -14.33
#